data_AF-A0A8X6PIW8-F1
#
_entry.id   AF-A0A8X6PIW8-F1
#
_cell.length_a   1.000
_cell.length_b   1.000
_cell.length_c   1.000
_cell.angle_alpha   90.00
_cell.angle_beta   90.00
_cell.angle_gamma   90.00
#
_symmetry.space_group_name_H-M   'P 1'
#
loop_
_entity.id
_entity.type
_entity.pdbx_description
1 polymer ?
#
loop_
_entity_poly.entity_id
_entity_poly.type
_entity_poly.pdbx_seq_one_letter_code
_entity_poly.pdbx_strand_id
1 'polypeptide(L)' 'MIMSLSARSWQIVKPHIPLIKFRKGGKDVLGSQTLGVSPSRSQKGSGIEESELPARYFRKPLSQIEIETIERGGPE' A
#
# COMPACT_ATOMS: atom_id res chain seq x y z
N MET A 1 10.44 -68.76 -14.54
CA MET A 1 11.24 -67.62 -14.01
C MET A 1 10.73 -66.36 -14.69
N ILE A 2 10.03 -65.47 -13.99
CA ILE A 2 9.45 -64.25 -14.58
C ILE A 2 10.24 -63.07 -14.01
N MET A 3 10.89 -62.31 -14.90
CA MET A 3 11.71 -61.16 -14.54
C MET A 3 10.80 -59.94 -14.39
N SER A 4 10.74 -59.35 -13.20
CA SER A 4 10.00 -58.10 -12.96
C SER A 4 10.86 -56.91 -13.39
N LEU A 5 10.36 -56.13 -14.34
CA LEU A 5 10.96 -54.86 -14.77
C LEU A 5 10.37 -53.74 -13.91
N SER A 6 11.11 -53.32 -12.89
CA SER A 6 10.76 -52.11 -12.12
C SER A 6 11.13 -50.88 -12.93
N ALA A 7 10.12 -50.22 -13.51
CA ALA A 7 10.32 -48.95 -14.19
C ALA A 7 10.54 -47.83 -13.15
N ARG A 8 11.73 -47.23 -13.14
CA ARG A 8 12.01 -46.01 -12.37
C ARG A 8 11.31 -44.84 -13.05
N SER A 9 10.30 -44.26 -12.41
CA SER A 9 9.67 -43.03 -12.86
C SER A 9 10.54 -41.83 -12.46
N TRP A 10 10.95 -41.03 -13.43
CA TRP A 10 11.63 -39.76 -13.18
C TRP A 10 10.59 -38.75 -12.69
N GLN A 11 10.63 -38.37 -11.41
CA GLN A 11 9.71 -37.36 -10.90
C GLN A 11 10.19 -35.96 -11.32
N ILE A 12 9.30 -35.19 -11.93
CA ILE A 12 9.54 -33.79 -12.28
C ILE A 12 9.58 -32.99 -10.97
N VAL A 13 10.76 -32.49 -10.60
CA VAL A 13 10.91 -31.60 -9.45
C VAL A 13 10.34 -30.23 -9.82
N LYS A 14 9.35 -29.76 -9.05
CA LYS A 14 8.80 -28.42 -9.25
C LYS A 14 9.91 -27.38 -9.06
N PRO A 15 10.15 -26.48 -10.02
CA PRO A 15 11.15 -25.44 -9.84
C PRO A 15 10.77 -24.53 -8.67
N HIS A 16 11.72 -24.24 -7.79
CA HIS A 16 11.52 -23.37 -6.65
C HIS A 16 11.31 -21.93 -7.11
N ILE A 17 10.21 -21.30 -6.69
CA ILE A 17 9.96 -19.87 -6.93
C ILE A 17 10.85 -19.08 -5.96
N PRO A 18 11.85 -18.32 -6.43
CA PRO A 18 12.71 -17.56 -5.54
C PRO A 18 11.92 -16.51 -4.75
N LEU A 19 12.19 -16.43 -3.45
CA LEU A 19 11.61 -15.39 -2.60
C LEU A 19 12.19 -14.02 -2.95
N ILE A 20 11.35 -12.99 -2.88
CA ILE A 20 11.77 -11.60 -3.04
C ILE A 20 12.81 -11.27 -1.97
N LYS A 21 13.98 -10.74 -2.39
CA LYS A 21 15.00 -10.21 -1.48
C LYS A 21 14.83 -8.72 -1.32
N PHE A 22 14.61 -8.25 -0.11
CA PHE A 22 14.63 -6.82 0.19
C PHE A 22 16.08 -6.31 0.21
N ARG A 23 16.31 -5.11 -0.33
CA ARG A 23 17.58 -4.40 -0.12
C ARG A 23 17.80 -4.21 1.38
N LYS A 24 19.02 -4.49 1.87
CA LYS A 24 19.46 -4.06 3.20
C LYS A 24 19.42 -2.52 3.19
N GLY A 25 18.36 -1.94 3.74
CA GLY A 25 18.15 -0.50 3.77
C GLY A 25 19.08 0.14 4.79
N GLY A 26 19.89 1.09 4.34
CA GLY A 26 20.76 1.92 5.17
C GLY A 26 21.82 2.55 4.29
N LYS A 27 21.60 3.79 3.84
CA LYS A 27 22.73 4.63 3.44
C LYS A 27 23.36 5.07 4.75
N ASP A 28 24.62 4.72 4.98
CA ASP A 28 25.38 5.30 6.08
C ASP A 28 25.30 6.83 5.95
N VAL A 29 24.76 7.46 6.98
CA VAL A 29 24.51 8.89 7.04
C VAL A 29 25.86 9.60 7.04
N LEU A 30 26.32 10.05 5.88
CA LEU A 30 27.32 11.09 5.79
C LEU A 30 26.85 12.15 4.79
N GLY A 31 26.32 13.24 5.35
CA GLY A 31 26.13 14.50 4.65
C GLY A 31 24.77 14.70 3.98
N SER A 32 23.77 15.14 4.74
CA SER A 32 22.90 16.25 4.31
C SER A 32 21.96 16.67 5.46
N GLN A 33 22.24 17.85 6.01
CA GLN A 33 21.36 18.80 6.70
C GLN A 33 20.06 18.25 7.31
N THR A 34 20.03 18.22 8.63
CA THR A 34 18.83 18.14 9.46
C THR A 34 18.03 19.45 9.38
N LEU A 35 17.05 19.51 8.50
CA LEU A 35 15.83 20.31 8.70
C LEU A 35 14.67 19.31 8.70
N GLY A 36 13.85 19.35 9.76
CA GLY A 36 12.88 18.32 10.11
C GLY A 36 12.08 17.77 8.93
N VAL A 37 12.33 16.50 8.60
CA VAL A 37 11.53 15.74 7.65
C VAL A 37 10.24 15.34 8.37
N SER A 38 9.20 16.17 8.22
CA SER A 38 7.82 15.67 8.31
C SER A 38 7.73 14.46 7.37
N PRO A 39 7.17 13.30 7.80
CA PRO A 39 7.17 12.09 7.01
C PRO A 39 6.66 12.43 5.62
N SER A 40 7.46 12.12 4.60
CA SER A 40 7.14 12.44 3.21
C SER A 40 5.73 11.96 2.93
N ARG A 41 4.78 12.90 2.91
CA ARG A 41 3.41 12.64 2.50
C ARG A 41 3.57 12.10 1.10
N SER A 42 3.37 10.80 0.89
CA SER A 42 3.34 10.20 -0.44
C SER A 42 2.60 11.19 -1.32
N GLN A 43 3.21 11.62 -2.43
CA GLN A 43 2.58 12.60 -3.31
C GLN A 43 1.18 12.06 -3.59
N LYS A 44 0.18 12.64 -2.92
CA LYS A 44 -1.20 12.35 -3.25
C LYS A 44 -1.27 12.80 -4.70
N GLY A 45 -1.62 11.88 -5.59
CA GLY A 45 -1.88 12.25 -6.99
C GLY A 45 -2.84 13.43 -7.02
N SER A 46 -3.00 14.09 -8.17
CA SER A 46 -3.82 15.30 -8.33
C SER A 46 -5.24 15.19 -7.77
N GLY A 47 -5.70 14.00 -7.40
CA GLY A 47 -7.07 13.72 -7.02
C GLY A 47 -7.90 13.56 -8.27
N ILE A 48 -9.02 12.88 -8.13
CA ILE A 48 -10.13 12.97 -9.08
C ILE A 48 -11.04 14.09 -8.57
N GLU A 49 -11.58 14.88 -9.49
CA GLU A 49 -12.49 15.96 -9.15
C GLU A 49 -13.82 15.39 -8.64
N GLU A 50 -14.54 16.15 -7.83
CA GLU A 50 -15.81 15.69 -7.24
C GLU A 50 -16.87 15.40 -8.32
N SER A 51 -16.83 16.11 -9.45
CA SER A 51 -17.67 15.87 -10.62
C SER A 51 -17.41 14.53 -11.31
N GLU A 52 -16.21 13.96 -11.16
CA GLU A 52 -15.82 12.68 -11.74
C GLU A 52 -16.12 11.49 -10.81
N LEU A 53 -16.46 11.76 -9.55
CA LEU A 53 -16.82 10.72 -8.61
C LEU A 53 -18.17 10.08 -8.97
N PRO A 54 -18.32 8.77 -8.76
CA PRO A 54 -19.65 8.17 -8.76
C PRO A 54 -20.53 8.78 -7.67
N ALA A 55 -21.82 8.97 -7.95
CA ALA A 55 -22.78 9.65 -7.05
C ALA A 55 -22.80 9.10 -5.60
N ARG A 56 -22.52 7.81 -5.41
CA ARG A 56 -22.45 7.18 -4.07
C ARG A 56 -21.29 7.71 -3.20
N TYR A 57 -20.32 8.39 -3.78
CA TYR A 57 -19.16 8.98 -3.10
C TYR A 57 -19.24 10.51 -2.99
N PHE A 58 -20.32 11.13 -3.48
CA PHE A 58 -20.51 12.57 -3.30
C PHE A 58 -20.65 12.89 -1.83
N ARG A 59 -20.08 14.02 -1.41
CA ARG A 59 -20.20 14.45 -0.02
C ARG A 59 -21.66 14.84 0.26
N LYS A 60 -22.09 14.64 1.50
CA LYS A 60 -23.38 15.16 1.95
C LYS A 60 -23.26 16.68 2.13
N PRO A 61 -24.30 17.46 1.79
CA PRO A 61 -24.33 18.88 2.13
C PRO A 61 -24.31 19.04 3.65
N LEU A 62 -23.52 19.99 4.16
CA LEU A 62 -23.45 20.28 5.59
C LEU A 62 -24.68 21.07 6.03
N SER A 63 -25.28 20.66 7.13
CA SER A 63 -26.34 21.40 7.80
C SER A 63 -25.77 22.57 8.61
N GLN A 64 -26.61 23.57 8.90
CA GLN A 64 -26.20 24.76 9.66
C GLN A 64 -25.60 24.43 11.04
N ILE A 65 -26.19 23.44 11.74
CA ILE A 65 -25.72 22.99 13.06
C ILE A 65 -24.33 22.34 12.95
N GLU A 66 -24.08 21.55 11.90
CA GLU A 66 -22.77 20.94 11.66
C GLU A 66 -21.71 22.01 11.36
N ILE A 67 -22.07 23.00 10.55
CA ILE A 67 -21.19 24.15 10.25
C ILE A 67 -20.80 24.85 11.54
N GLU A 68 -21.76 25.24 12.37
CA GLU A 68 -21.52 25.91 13.66
C GLU A 68 -20.71 25.05 14.62
N THR A 69 -20.95 23.73 14.65
CA THR A 69 -20.21 22.80 15.51
C THR A 69 -18.74 22.69 15.08
N ILE A 70 -18.48 22.67 13.77
CA ILE A 70 -17.13 22.66 13.20
C ILE A 70 -16.43 23.99 13.50
N GLU A 71 -17.11 25.12 13.29
CA GLU A 71 -16.57 26.46 13.55
C GLU A 71 -16.26 26.68 15.04
N ARG A 72 -17.09 26.16 15.94
CA ARG A 72 -16.86 26.19 17.40
C ARG A 72 -15.72 25.26 17.85
N GLY A 73 -15.32 24.29 17.02
CA GLY A 73 -14.25 23.34 17.32
C GLY A 73 -14.68 22.12 18.15
N GLY A 74 -15.99 21.85 18.25
CA GLY A 74 -16.52 20.67 18.93
C GLY A 74 -17.69 20.93 19.89
N PRO A 75 -18.20 19.87 20.55
CA PRO A 75 -19.13 19.98 21.67
C PRO A 75 -18.45 20.54 22.92
N GLU A 76 -19.21 21.31 23.73
CA GLU A 76 -18.86 21.65 25.12
C GLU A 76 -18.94 20.40 26.02
#